data_AF-L9ZMV0-F1
#
_entry.id   AF-L9ZMV0-F1
#
_cell.length_a   1.000
_cell.length_b   1.000
_cell.length_c   1.000
_cell.angle_alpha   90.00
_cell.angle_beta   90.00
_cell.angle_gamma   90.00
#
_symmetry.space_group_name_H-M   'P 1'
#
loop_
_entity.id
_entity.type
_entity.pdbx_description
1 polymer ?
#
loop_
_entity_poly.entity_id
_entity_poly.type
_entity_poly.pdbx_seq_one_letter_code
_entity_poly.pdbx_strand_id
1 'polypeptide(L)'
;MKQGRGDDYLRRLWIEAFAEGTNLGESKLLELAAEMSLDLNKFEEDMANAELSTGSVGELPVTKMDTKVPASLNGYVRYVKFQTLLATEGVTPQVLRPLHEFVEEHGPVTTAEVMEVYEYNSQTEAESELEATVGVERSEIGVGTFWNSA
;
A
#
# COMPACT_ATOMS: atom_id res chain seq x y z
N MET A 1 12.65 4.02 -8.27
CA MET A 1 13.81 3.51 -7.51
C MET A 1 14.36 2.27 -8.18
N LYS A 2 15.61 2.28 -8.64
CA LYS A 2 16.23 1.15 -9.38
C LYS A 2 16.69 -0.01 -8.48
N GLN A 3 16.17 -0.09 -7.26
CA GLN A 3 16.58 -1.07 -6.23
C GLN A 3 15.50 -2.12 -5.96
N GLY A 4 14.36 -2.09 -6.68
CA GLY A 4 13.31 -3.12 -6.58
C GLY A 4 12.41 -3.04 -5.35
N ARG A 5 12.52 -1.98 -4.55
CA ARG A 5 11.76 -1.78 -3.29
C ARG A 5 10.98 -0.46 -3.26
N GLY A 6 10.58 0.02 -4.43
CA GLY A 6 9.89 1.30 -4.57
C GLY A 6 8.56 1.33 -3.83
N ASP A 7 7.79 0.24 -3.95
CA ASP A 7 6.46 0.13 -3.36
C ASP A 7 6.53 0.05 -1.84
N ASP A 8 7.43 -0.79 -1.30
CA ASP A 8 7.70 -0.86 0.15
C ASP A 8 8.08 0.51 0.72
N TYR A 9 8.95 1.24 0.01
CA TYR A 9 9.42 2.55 0.45
C TYR A 9 8.30 3.60 0.41
N LEU A 10 7.47 3.61 -0.64
CA LEU A 10 6.29 4.47 -0.71
C LEU A 10 5.28 4.13 0.39
N ARG A 11 5.09 2.85 0.70
CA ARG A 11 4.23 2.41 1.80
C ARG A 11 4.74 2.93 3.14
N ARG A 12 6.03 2.78 3.43
CA ARG A 12 6.63 3.31 4.67
C ARG A 12 6.54 4.83 4.73
N LEU A 13 6.84 5.51 3.63
CA LEU A 13 6.72 6.97 3.53
C LEU A 13 5.29 7.45 3.82
N TRP A 14 4.29 6.72 3.31
CA TRP A 14 2.88 7.03 3.54
C TRP A 14 2.49 6.88 5.02
N ILE A 15 2.95 5.82 5.68
CA ILE A 15 2.74 5.61 7.12
C ILE A 15 3.34 6.78 7.92
N GLU A 16 4.57 7.18 7.62
CA GLU A 16 5.26 8.28 8.31
C GLU A 16 4.56 9.62 8.10
N ALA A 17 4.14 9.93 6.87
CA ALA A 17 3.45 11.19 6.58
C ALA A 17 2.04 11.25 7.19
N PHE A 18 1.25 10.19 7.01
CA PHE A 18 -0.18 10.23 7.28
C PHE A 18 -0.57 9.65 8.64
N ALA A 19 0.09 8.58 9.09
CA ALA A 19 -0.22 7.99 10.39
C ALA A 19 0.53 8.73 11.51
N GLU A 20 1.82 9.03 11.32
CA GLU A 20 2.63 9.72 12.34
C GLU A 20 2.57 11.25 12.26
N GLY A 21 2.15 11.80 11.12
CA GLY A 21 2.12 13.25 10.90
C GLY A 21 3.52 13.85 10.74
N THR A 22 4.51 13.04 10.35
CA THR A 22 5.90 13.46 10.22
C THR A 22 6.10 14.32 8.97
N ASN A 23 6.82 15.44 9.13
CA ASN A 23 7.17 16.29 7.99
C ASN A 23 8.21 15.59 7.10
N LEU A 24 7.86 15.38 5.84
CA LEU A 24 8.71 14.71 4.86
C LEU A 24 9.69 15.70 4.22
N GLY A 25 10.82 15.91 4.90
CA GLY A 25 12.00 16.56 4.33
C GLY A 25 12.99 15.54 3.77
N GLU A 26 13.99 16.03 3.01
CA GLU A 26 15.07 15.20 2.44
C GLU A 26 15.77 14.32 3.48
N SER A 27 16.06 14.85 4.66
CA SER A 27 16.69 14.09 5.74
C SER A 27 15.85 12.88 6.16
N LYS A 28 14.52 13.02 6.20
CA LYS A 28 13.61 11.93 6.56
C LYS A 28 13.53 10.90 5.44
N LEU A 29 13.59 11.32 4.18
CA LEU A 29 13.65 10.38 3.04
C LEU A 29 14.89 9.47 3.14
N LEU A 30 16.05 10.06 3.46
CA LEU A 30 17.30 9.31 3.62
C LEU A 30 17.28 8.40 4.86
N GLU A 31 16.71 8.87 5.97
CA GLU A 31 16.50 8.08 7.18
C GLU A 31 15.66 6.82 6.89
N LEU A 32 14.52 6.97 6.20
CA LEU A 32 13.67 5.84 5.82
C LEU A 32 14.38 4.90 4.85
N ALA A 33 15.16 5.43 3.92
CA ALA A 33 15.93 4.60 3.00
C ALA A 33 16.96 3.76 3.75
N ALA A 34 17.60 4.33 4.78
CA ALA A 34 18.56 3.65 5.64
C ALA A 34 17.89 2.57 6.50
N GLU A 35 16.74 2.86 7.11
CA GLU A 35 15.95 1.89 7.88
C GLU A 35 15.57 0.68 7.02
N MET A 36 15.24 0.93 5.75
CA MET A 36 14.91 -0.11 4.78
C MET A 36 16.12 -0.77 4.16
N SER A 37 17.35 -0.49 4.62
CA SER A 37 18.59 -1.05 4.09
C SER A 37 18.75 -0.84 2.57
N LEU A 38 18.28 0.29 2.06
CA LEU A 38 18.53 0.70 0.67
C LEU A 38 19.97 1.21 0.52
N ASP A 39 20.53 1.08 -0.67
CA ASP A 39 21.79 1.73 -1.01
C ASP A 39 21.58 3.24 -1.05
N LEU A 40 22.10 3.93 -0.04
CA LEU A 40 21.93 5.37 0.14
C LEU A 40 22.58 6.17 -0.98
N ASN A 41 23.76 5.77 -1.46
CA ASN A 41 24.43 6.50 -2.54
C ASN A 41 23.58 6.45 -3.82
N LYS A 42 23.03 5.26 -4.12
CA LYS A 42 22.16 5.08 -5.28
C LYS A 42 20.80 5.75 -5.09
N PHE A 43 20.28 5.80 -3.85
CA PHE A 43 19.03 6.49 -3.53
C PHE A 43 19.19 8.01 -3.72
N GLU A 44 20.26 8.60 -3.21
CA GLU A 44 20.60 10.01 -3.40
C GLU A 44 20.80 10.34 -4.88
N GLU A 45 21.50 9.48 -5.64
CA GLU A 45 21.66 9.63 -7.09
C GLU A 45 20.31 9.57 -7.81
N ASP A 46 19.45 8.59 -7.51
CA ASP A 46 18.11 8.45 -8.10
C ASP A 46 17.25 9.69 -7.78
N MET A 47 17.38 10.25 -6.57
CA MET A 47 16.65 11.45 -6.13
C MET A 47 17.16 12.71 -6.84
N ALA A 48 18.48 12.89 -6.95
CA ALA A 48 19.08 14.03 -7.64
C ALA A 48 18.79 14.04 -9.15
N ASN A 49 18.65 12.86 -9.76
CA ASN A 49 18.34 12.69 -11.17
C ASN A 49 16.84 12.52 -11.45
N ALA A 50 15.98 12.62 -10.45
CA ALA A 50 14.54 12.45 -10.63
C ALA A 50 13.97 13.60 -11.47
N GLU A 51 13.52 13.28 -12.69
CA GLU A 51 12.79 14.22 -13.52
C GLU A 51 11.38 14.44 -12.97
N LEU A 52 11.10 15.66 -12.52
CA LEU A 52 9.75 16.04 -12.13
C LEU A 52 8.89 16.22 -13.37
N SER A 53 8.03 15.24 -13.65
CA SER A 53 7.01 15.41 -14.68
C SER A 53 5.98 16.44 -14.18
N THR A 54 5.99 17.62 -14.78
CA THR A 54 4.91 18.60 -14.59
C THR A 54 3.78 18.29 -15.56
N GLY A 55 2.58 18.13 -15.04
CA GLY A 55 1.37 17.91 -15.84
C GLY A 55 0.18 18.57 -15.17
N SER A 56 -0.86 18.91 -15.94
CA SER A 56 -2.16 19.24 -15.37
C SER A 56 -2.74 17.96 -14.79
N VAL A 57 -2.49 17.75 -13.51
CA VAL A 57 -3.03 16.61 -12.79
C VAL A 57 -4.55 16.80 -12.73
N GLY A 58 -5.32 15.91 -13.37
CA GLY A 58 -6.76 15.81 -13.14
C GLY A 58 -7.06 15.44 -11.69
N GLU A 59 -8.28 15.04 -11.35
CA GLU A 59 -8.54 14.51 -10.00
C GLU A 59 -7.71 13.23 -9.77
N LEU A 60 -6.74 13.27 -8.85
CA LEU A 60 -6.06 12.08 -8.34
C LEU A 60 -6.92 11.38 -7.28
N PRO A 61 -6.75 10.06 -7.09
CA PRO A 61 -5.92 9.15 -7.90
C PRO A 61 -6.53 8.89 -9.28
N VAL A 62 -5.70 8.53 -10.27
CA VAL A 62 -6.15 8.08 -11.60
C VAL A 62 -5.63 6.68 -11.84
N THR A 63 -6.53 5.75 -12.17
CA THR A 63 -6.17 4.41 -12.65
C THR A 63 -6.41 4.31 -14.14
N LYS A 64 -5.37 3.95 -14.89
CA LYS A 64 -5.45 3.63 -16.32
C LYS A 64 -5.35 2.12 -16.51
N MET A 65 -6.25 1.57 -17.29
CA MET A 65 -6.28 0.14 -17.60
C MET A 65 -6.18 -0.06 -19.11
N ASP A 66 -5.10 -0.70 -19.54
CA ASP A 66 -4.85 -1.06 -20.94
C ASP A 66 -5.42 -2.46 -21.23
N THR A 67 -6.74 -2.52 -21.37
CA THR A 67 -7.50 -3.74 -21.67
C THR A 67 -8.05 -3.70 -23.10
N LYS A 68 -8.85 -4.69 -23.54
CA LYS A 68 -9.52 -4.63 -24.86
C LYS A 68 -10.41 -3.40 -24.99
N VAL A 69 -10.95 -2.91 -23.86
CA VAL A 69 -11.70 -1.66 -23.77
C VAL A 69 -10.96 -0.74 -22.78
N PRO A 70 -10.02 0.09 -23.26
CA PRO A 70 -9.22 0.96 -22.40
C PRO A 70 -10.10 1.81 -21.49
N ALA A 71 -9.73 1.87 -20.21
CA ALA A 71 -10.48 2.62 -19.21
C ALA A 71 -9.58 3.59 -18.46
N SER A 72 -10.10 4.78 -18.19
CA SER A 72 -9.51 5.75 -17.26
C SER A 72 -10.50 6.01 -16.14
N LEU A 73 -10.10 5.72 -14.91
CA LEU A 73 -10.93 5.85 -13.73
C LEU A 73 -10.32 6.92 -12.84
N ASN A 74 -11.08 7.98 -12.59
CA ASN A 74 -10.64 9.10 -11.75
C ASN A 74 -11.24 8.96 -10.35
N GLY A 75 -10.47 9.40 -9.34
CA GLY A 75 -10.85 9.37 -7.94
C GLY A 75 -10.78 7.97 -7.31
N TYR A 76 -11.32 7.86 -6.10
CA TYR A 76 -11.40 6.60 -5.38
C TYR A 76 -12.45 5.68 -6.00
N VAL A 77 -12.01 4.52 -6.49
CA VAL A 77 -12.85 3.56 -7.21
C VAL A 77 -12.99 2.30 -6.37
N ARG A 78 -14.24 1.85 -6.16
CA ARG A 78 -14.51 0.62 -5.42
C ARG A 78 -14.02 -0.62 -6.17
N TYR A 79 -13.55 -1.61 -5.41
CA TYR A 79 -13.00 -2.86 -5.93
C TYR A 79 -13.93 -3.59 -6.92
N VAL A 80 -15.24 -3.62 -6.65
CA VAL A 80 -16.25 -4.22 -7.55
C VAL A 80 -16.20 -3.71 -9.00
N LYS A 81 -15.80 -2.45 -9.20
CA LYS A 81 -15.65 -1.87 -10.54
C LYS A 81 -14.44 -2.44 -11.26
N PHE A 82 -13.34 -2.66 -10.54
CA PHE A 82 -12.16 -3.34 -11.07
C PHE A 82 -12.47 -4.81 -11.40
N GLN A 83 -13.17 -5.52 -10.52
CA GLN A 83 -13.60 -6.91 -10.78
C GLN A 83 -14.40 -7.02 -12.08
N THR A 84 -15.36 -6.12 -12.30
CA THR A 84 -16.17 -6.11 -13.52
C THR A 84 -15.31 -5.92 -14.77
N LEU A 85 -14.35 -4.98 -14.73
CA LEU A 85 -13.45 -4.72 -15.86
C LEU A 85 -12.49 -5.89 -16.11
N LEU A 86 -11.88 -6.43 -15.06
CA LEU A 86 -10.96 -7.57 -15.14
C LEU A 86 -11.66 -8.85 -15.65
N ALA A 87 -12.91 -9.07 -15.26
CA ALA A 87 -13.71 -10.19 -15.76
C ALA A 87 -13.91 -10.14 -17.28
N THR A 88 -14.03 -8.94 -17.88
CA THR A 88 -14.12 -8.81 -19.36
C THR A 88 -12.83 -9.22 -20.08
N GLU A 89 -11.70 -9.21 -19.37
CA GLU A 89 -10.41 -9.71 -19.85
C GLU A 89 -10.19 -11.20 -19.54
N GLY A 90 -11.17 -11.87 -18.92
CA GLY A 90 -11.06 -13.28 -18.54
C GLY A 90 -10.18 -13.51 -17.29
N VAL A 91 -9.89 -12.47 -16.52
CA VAL A 91 -9.18 -12.58 -15.24
C VAL A 91 -10.15 -12.99 -14.16
N THR A 92 -9.85 -14.09 -13.46
CA THR A 92 -10.63 -14.57 -12.32
C THR A 92 -9.89 -14.29 -11.01
N PRO A 93 -10.61 -13.99 -9.91
CA PRO A 93 -10.00 -13.84 -8.59
C PRO A 93 -9.20 -15.09 -8.21
N GLN A 94 -8.07 -14.87 -7.56
CA GLN A 94 -7.26 -15.95 -6.99
C GLN A 94 -7.78 -16.31 -5.59
N VAL A 95 -7.47 -17.52 -5.14
CA VAL A 95 -7.72 -17.91 -3.75
C VAL A 95 -6.84 -17.05 -2.85
N LEU A 96 -7.47 -16.44 -1.84
CA LEU A 96 -6.75 -15.62 -0.87
C LEU A 96 -5.80 -16.48 -0.04
N ARG A 97 -4.63 -15.91 0.25
CA ARG A 97 -3.68 -16.53 1.18
C ARG A 97 -4.22 -16.45 2.62
N PRO A 98 -3.77 -17.34 3.52
CA PRO A 98 -4.07 -17.23 4.94
C PRO A 98 -3.73 -15.84 5.49
N LEU A 99 -4.50 -15.38 6.48
CA LEU A 99 -4.38 -14.02 7.03
C LEU A 99 -2.97 -13.72 7.57
N HIS A 100 -2.33 -14.69 8.23
CA HIS A 100 -0.95 -14.51 8.72
C HIS A 100 0.06 -14.28 7.59
N GLU A 101 -0.03 -15.01 6.48
CA GLU A 101 0.85 -14.82 5.31
C GLU A 101 0.61 -13.46 4.63
N PHE A 102 -0.66 -13.00 4.59
CA PHE A 102 -0.99 -11.67 4.07
C PHE A 102 -0.38 -10.56 4.92
N VAL A 103 -0.47 -10.67 6.25
CA VAL A 103 0.13 -9.70 7.17
C VAL A 103 1.65 -9.76 7.14
N GLU A 104 2.25 -10.95 6.99
CA GLU A 104 3.70 -11.11 6.83
C GLU A 104 4.21 -10.44 5.55
N GLU A 105 3.48 -10.54 4.44
CA GLU A 105 3.91 -9.96 3.16
C GLU A 105 3.67 -8.45 3.05
N HIS A 106 2.55 -7.96 3.60
CA HIS A 106 2.08 -6.59 3.37
C HIS A 106 2.09 -5.71 4.63
N GLY A 107 2.45 -6.26 5.79
CA GLY A 107 2.52 -5.54 7.05
C GLY A 107 3.45 -4.31 6.98
N PRO A 108 3.12 -3.21 7.66
CA PRO A 108 1.93 -3.00 8.50
C PRO A 108 0.65 -2.79 7.68
N VAL A 109 -0.44 -3.47 8.05
CA VAL A 109 -1.77 -3.32 7.43
C VAL A 109 -2.80 -2.78 8.41
N THR A 110 -3.77 -2.03 7.92
CA THR A 110 -4.92 -1.53 8.69
C THR A 110 -6.06 -2.55 8.70
N THR A 111 -6.93 -2.46 9.70
CA THR A 111 -8.18 -3.26 9.72
C THR A 111 -9.01 -3.04 8.46
N ALA A 112 -9.04 -1.80 7.92
CA ALA A 112 -9.79 -1.49 6.70
C ALA A 112 -9.24 -2.20 5.45
N GLU A 113 -7.91 -2.31 5.33
CA GLU A 113 -7.26 -3.06 4.25
C GLU A 113 -7.62 -4.55 4.34
N VAL A 114 -7.58 -5.12 5.55
CA VAL A 114 -7.95 -6.53 5.78
C VAL A 114 -9.43 -6.76 5.47
N MET A 115 -10.32 -5.86 5.88
CA MET A 115 -11.75 -5.95 5.59
C MET A 115 -12.04 -5.96 4.08
N GLU A 116 -11.38 -5.10 3.30
CA GLU A 116 -11.59 -5.04 1.85
C GLU A 116 -11.07 -6.31 1.16
N VAL A 117 -9.92 -6.86 1.60
CA VAL A 117 -9.30 -8.04 0.97
C VAL A 117 -10.04 -9.33 1.32
N TYR A 118 -10.42 -9.51 2.59
CA TYR A 118 -11.07 -10.72 3.10
C TYR A 118 -12.59 -10.62 3.16
N GLU A 119 -13.16 -9.53 2.65
CA GLU A 119 -14.60 -9.28 2.54
C GLU A 119 -15.34 -9.38 3.90
N TYR A 120 -14.69 -8.97 5.00
CA TYR A 120 -15.32 -8.92 6.32
C TYR A 120 -16.39 -7.84 6.37
N ASN A 121 -17.50 -8.13 7.05
CA ASN A 121 -18.69 -7.26 7.05
C ASN A 121 -18.61 -6.16 8.10
N SER A 122 -17.74 -6.31 9.11
CA SER A 122 -17.60 -5.34 10.18
C SER A 122 -16.16 -5.25 10.70
N GLN A 123 -15.81 -4.10 11.25
CA GLN A 123 -14.53 -3.88 11.89
C GLN A 123 -14.30 -4.85 13.05
N THR A 124 -15.32 -5.09 13.88
CA THR A 124 -15.23 -6.02 15.02
C THR A 124 -14.95 -7.46 14.59
N GLU A 125 -15.54 -7.90 13.49
CA GLU A 125 -15.28 -9.23 12.92
C GLU A 125 -13.81 -9.33 12.46
N ALA A 126 -13.34 -8.36 11.68
CA ALA A 126 -11.96 -8.36 11.18
C ALA A 126 -10.93 -8.27 12.32
N GLU A 127 -11.16 -7.42 13.33
CA GLU A 127 -10.29 -7.31 14.51
C GLU A 127 -10.27 -8.61 15.30
N SER A 128 -11.42 -9.26 15.52
CA SER A 128 -11.48 -10.54 16.22
C SER A 128 -10.68 -11.64 15.52
N GLU A 129 -10.71 -11.69 14.19
CA GLU A 129 -9.94 -12.66 13.40
C GLU A 129 -8.43 -12.35 13.43
N LEU A 130 -8.06 -11.07 13.36
CA LEU A 130 -6.66 -10.62 13.47
C LEU A 130 -6.07 -10.93 14.86
N GLU A 131 -6.83 -10.68 15.94
CA GLU A 131 -6.41 -11.00 17.31
C GLU A 131 -6.28 -12.50 17.56
N ALA A 132 -7.11 -13.31 16.90
CA ALA A 132 -7.06 -14.77 17.02
C ALA A 132 -5.94 -15.41 16.17
N THR A 133 -5.36 -14.66 15.22
CA THR A 133 -4.37 -15.19 14.29
C THR A 133 -2.97 -15.26 14.92
N VAL A 134 -2.44 -16.47 15.05
CA VAL A 134 -1.08 -16.69 15.58
C VAL A 134 -0.04 -16.06 14.64
N GLY A 135 0.90 -15.33 15.22
CA GLY A 135 1.94 -14.63 14.46
C GLY A 135 1.52 -13.28 13.92
N VAL A 136 0.34 -12.77 14.30
CA VAL A 136 -0.10 -11.40 14.02
C VAL A 136 -0.18 -10.62 15.33
N GLU A 137 0.40 -9.43 15.34
CA GLU A 137 0.38 -8.52 16.49
C GLU A 137 -0.23 -7.16 16.12
N ARG A 138 -0.89 -6.57 17.11
CA ARG A 138 -1.43 -5.21 17.03
C ARG A 138 -0.34 -4.20 17.40
N SER A 139 -0.18 -3.19 16.57
CA SER A 139 0.71 -2.04 16.81
C SER A 139 -0.03 -0.73 16.62
N GLU A 140 0.23 0.26 17.46
CA GLU A 140 -0.23 1.63 17.25
C GLU A 140 0.90 2.43 16.59
N ILE A 141 0.65 2.97 15.40
CA ILE A 141 1.60 3.79 14.65
C ILE A 141 0.98 5.17 14.48
N GLY A 142 1.51 6.15 15.20
CA GLY A 142 0.94 7.50 15.27
C GLY A 142 -0.50 7.50 15.74
N VAL A 143 -1.44 7.90 14.87
CA VAL A 143 -2.89 7.92 15.16
C VAL A 143 -3.66 6.70 14.63
N GLY A 144 -2.97 5.74 14.00
CA GLY A 144 -3.59 4.57 13.38
C GLY A 144 -3.27 3.26 14.10
N THR A 145 -4.23 2.34 14.07
CA THR A 145 -4.05 0.95 14.49
C THR A 145 -3.66 0.09 13.28
N PHE A 146 -2.57 -0.65 13.43
CA PHE A 146 -2.00 -1.52 12.41
C PHE A 146 -1.74 -2.93 12.93
N TRP A 147 -1.59 -3.86 12.00
CA TRP A 147 -1.32 -5.27 12.23
C TRP A 147 -0.05 -5.67 11.51
N ASN A 148 0.85 -6.33 12.23
CA ASN A 148 2.16 -6.77 11.74
C ASN A 148 2.36 -8.26 12.04
N SER A 149 3.30 -8.87 11.32
CA SER A 149 3.82 -10.18 11.74
C SER A 149 4.60 -10.03 13.03
N ALA A 150 4.33 -10.89 14.01
CA ALA A 150 5.03 -10.95 15.30
C ALA A 150 6.46 -11.53 15.20
#